data_AF-A0A2S9XTF3-F1
#
_entry.id   AF-A0A2S9XTF3-F1
#
_cell.length_a   1.000
_cell.length_b   1.000
_cell.length_c   1.000
_cell.angle_alpha   90.00
_cell.angle_beta   90.00
_cell.angle_gamma   90.00
#
_symmetry.space_group_name_H-M   'P 1'
#
loop_
_entity.id
_entity.type
_entity.pdbx_description
1 polymer ?
#
loop_
_entity_poly.entity_id
_entity_poly.type
_entity_poly.pdbx_seq_one_letter_code
_entity_poly.pdbx_strand_id
1 'polypeptide(L)'
;MVASHTPEQDWGSLRKHVRKFTTKILTNAPVVNREDLWSWEPGGPGVTLCIEVYRRRTTDLPSELIPAAFLHKLAYYSGGRLREFVRLVRELAGPAWDRSLPQADEQVVNQTIDRMREETEAGLTKAHLNVLRELLRDPSELPNNDLVEEMLDLCLILPYPNESEWYLPHPLLLKAKLPKPG
;
A
#
# COMPACT_ATOMS: atom_id res chain seq x y z
N MET A 1 -18.69 -49.15 4.48
CA MET A 1 -17.32 -49.30 3.98
C MET A 1 -17.13 -48.28 2.87
N VAL A 2 -16.20 -47.34 3.04
CA VAL A 2 -15.56 -46.39 2.07
C VAL A 2 -16.52 -45.42 1.35
N ALA A 3 -16.63 -44.15 1.79
CA ALA A 3 -15.85 -42.95 1.39
C ALA A 3 -15.95 -42.67 -0.13
N SER A 4 -16.15 -41.48 -0.68
CA SER A 4 -15.93 -40.07 -0.30
C SER A 4 -16.52 -39.24 -1.45
N HIS A 5 -16.90 -37.97 -1.22
CA HIS A 5 -16.58 -36.81 -2.08
C HIS A 5 -17.30 -35.59 -1.50
N THR A 6 -16.54 -34.80 -0.75
CA THR A 6 -16.90 -33.43 -0.35
C THR A 6 -16.74 -32.56 -1.59
N PRO A 7 -17.71 -31.71 -1.98
CA PRO A 7 -17.46 -30.73 -3.02
C PRO A 7 -16.55 -29.65 -2.44
N GLU A 8 -15.35 -29.53 -3.02
CA GLU A 8 -14.49 -28.35 -2.90
C GLU A 8 -15.35 -27.11 -3.13
N GLN A 9 -15.43 -26.25 -2.11
CA GLN A 9 -15.98 -24.91 -2.27
C GLN A 9 -15.00 -24.12 -3.12
N ASP A 10 -15.26 -24.11 -4.43
CA ASP A 10 -14.67 -23.18 -5.39
C ASP A 10 -15.06 -21.73 -5.00
N TRP A 11 -14.16 -21.08 -4.26
CA TRP A 11 -14.30 -19.69 -3.86
C TRP A 11 -14.25 -18.70 -5.05
N GLY A 12 -13.96 -19.17 -6.27
CA GLY A 12 -13.96 -18.36 -7.49
C GLY A 12 -15.33 -17.82 -7.93
N SER A 13 -16.43 -18.32 -7.36
CA SER A 13 -17.80 -18.07 -7.85
C SER A 13 -18.58 -16.94 -7.14
N LEU A 14 -18.06 -16.37 -6.05
CA LEU A 14 -18.76 -15.26 -5.36
C LEU A 14 -18.88 -13.99 -6.22
N ARG A 15 -18.09 -13.88 -7.31
CA ARG A 15 -18.21 -12.80 -8.30
C ARG A 15 -19.53 -12.80 -9.09
N LYS A 16 -20.31 -13.90 -9.11
CA LYS A 16 -21.41 -14.06 -10.08
C LYS A 16 -22.84 -13.82 -9.57
N HIS A 17 -23.09 -13.58 -8.28
CA HIS A 17 -24.47 -13.67 -7.76
C HIS A 17 -25.07 -12.43 -7.08
N VAL A 18 -24.37 -11.28 -7.03
CA VAL A 18 -25.01 -10.04 -6.56
C VAL A 18 -25.42 -9.18 -7.75
N ARG A 19 -26.70 -9.28 -8.14
CA ARG A 19 -27.31 -8.41 -9.15
C ARG A 19 -26.99 -6.94 -8.81
N LYS A 20 -26.32 -6.24 -9.73
CA LYS A 20 -25.89 -4.82 -9.64
C LYS A 20 -24.67 -4.51 -8.75
N PHE A 21 -23.95 -5.51 -8.23
CA PHE A 21 -22.66 -5.25 -7.60
C PHE A 21 -21.55 -5.27 -8.65
N THR A 22 -21.30 -4.12 -9.28
CA THR A 22 -20.10 -3.94 -10.11
C THR A 22 -18.93 -3.68 -9.18
N THR A 23 -18.03 -4.66 -9.02
CA THR A 23 -16.73 -4.42 -8.39
C THR A 23 -15.99 -3.39 -9.21
N LYS A 24 -15.84 -2.17 -8.69
CA LYS A 24 -14.87 -1.22 -9.23
C LYS A 24 -13.49 -1.68 -8.82
N ILE A 25 -12.59 -1.82 -9.79
CA ILE A 25 -11.17 -2.00 -9.50
C ILE A 25 -10.72 -0.71 -8.79
N LEU A 26 -10.39 -0.83 -7.50
CA LEU A 26 -9.70 0.23 -6.79
C LEU A 26 -8.25 0.18 -7.28
N THR A 27 -7.96 0.99 -8.28
CA THR A 27 -6.60 1.15 -8.80
C THR A 27 -5.76 1.95 -7.82
N ASN A 28 -4.49 1.60 -7.67
CA ASN A 28 -3.57 2.39 -6.87
C ASN A 28 -3.29 3.70 -7.60
N ALA A 29 -3.35 4.84 -6.91
CA ALA A 29 -2.91 6.10 -7.48
C ALA A 29 -1.39 6.23 -7.25
N PRO A 30 -0.57 6.52 -8.27
CA PRO A 30 0.88 6.59 -8.10
C PRO A 30 1.27 7.57 -6.99
N VAL A 31 1.96 7.08 -5.96
CA VAL A 31 2.52 7.91 -4.88
C VAL A 31 4.00 8.23 -5.09
N VAL A 32 4.63 7.51 -6.01
CA VAL A 32 6.02 7.68 -6.40
C VAL A 32 6.07 8.52 -7.67
N ASN A 33 7.06 9.40 -7.81
CA ASN A 33 7.35 10.03 -9.08
C ASN A 33 8.10 9.03 -9.98
N ARG A 34 7.60 8.77 -11.19
CA ARG A 34 8.23 7.83 -12.13
C ARG A 34 9.67 8.23 -12.49
N GLU A 35 9.97 9.53 -12.48
CA GLU A 35 11.30 10.07 -12.78
C GLU A 35 12.26 9.97 -11.58
N ASP A 36 11.74 9.86 -10.36
CA ASP A 36 12.53 9.67 -9.14
C ASP A 36 11.81 8.74 -8.16
N LEU A 37 12.15 7.46 -8.26
CA LEU A 37 11.48 6.39 -7.52
C LEU A 37 11.71 6.43 -6.00
N TRP A 38 12.71 7.17 -5.53
CA TRP A 38 13.08 7.25 -4.12
C TRP A 38 12.73 8.60 -3.48
N SER A 39 12.23 9.56 -4.27
CA SER A 39 11.72 10.80 -3.70
C SER A 39 10.28 10.65 -3.24
N TRP A 40 10.08 11.02 -1.98
CA TRP A 40 8.77 11.19 -1.37
C TRP A 40 8.21 12.59 -1.62
N GLU A 41 9.04 13.61 -1.88
CA GLU A 41 8.60 14.99 -2.16
C GLU A 41 8.96 15.44 -3.59
N PRO A 42 7.98 15.90 -4.39
CA PRO A 42 6.59 16.15 -4.03
C PRO A 42 5.73 14.87 -3.89
N GLY A 43 6.22 13.72 -4.35
CA GLY A 43 5.47 12.48 -4.49
C GLY A 43 4.59 12.47 -5.74
N GLY A 44 3.86 11.38 -5.95
CA GLY A 44 2.91 11.23 -7.06
C GLY A 44 1.47 11.67 -6.72
N PRO A 45 0.55 11.72 -7.71
CA PRO A 45 -0.83 12.19 -7.55
C PRO A 45 -1.64 11.42 -6.50
N GLY A 46 -1.27 10.16 -6.21
CA GLY A 46 -1.90 9.36 -5.16
C GLY A 46 -1.71 9.93 -3.76
N VAL A 47 -0.64 10.68 -3.52
CA VAL A 47 -0.43 11.37 -2.24
C VAL A 47 -1.50 12.44 -2.05
N THR A 48 -1.70 13.27 -3.08
CA THR A 48 -2.75 14.31 -3.10
C THR A 48 -4.14 13.71 -2.88
N LEU A 49 -4.46 12.61 -3.57
CA LEU A 49 -5.74 11.93 -3.43
C LEU A 49 -5.97 11.44 -1.98
N CYS A 50 -4.98 10.81 -1.36
CA CYS A 50 -5.09 10.33 0.02
C CYS A 50 -5.32 11.49 1.00
N ILE A 51 -4.54 12.56 0.87
CA ILE A 51 -4.68 13.78 1.69
C ILE A 51 -6.08 14.40 1.52
N GLU A 52 -6.58 14.48 0.29
CA GLU A 52 -7.91 15.00 0.00
C GLU A 52 -9.02 14.15 0.65
N VAL A 53 -8.91 12.82 0.53
CA VAL A 53 -9.86 11.89 1.18
C VAL A 53 -9.86 12.06 2.69
N TYR A 54 -8.69 12.17 3.32
CA TYR A 54 -8.59 12.43 4.76
C TYR A 54 -9.26 13.75 5.13
N ARG A 55 -8.89 14.85 4.47
CA ARG A 55 -9.43 16.19 4.75
C ARG A 55 -10.95 16.24 4.62
N ARG A 56 -11.52 15.61 3.59
CA ARG A 56 -12.98 15.51 3.42
C ARG A 56 -13.66 14.74 4.55
N ARG A 57 -12.98 13.74 5.13
CA ARG A 57 -13.49 12.90 6.21
C ARG A 57 -13.34 13.53 7.60
N THR A 58 -12.46 14.50 7.75
CA THR A 58 -12.18 15.18 9.02
C THR A 58 -12.59 16.64 9.00
N THR A 59 -13.39 17.08 8.02
CA THR A 59 -13.74 18.50 7.84
C THR A 59 -14.61 19.06 8.97
N ASP A 60 -15.32 18.19 9.67
CA ASP A 60 -16.20 18.49 10.80
C ASP A 60 -15.48 18.40 12.15
N LEU A 61 -14.22 17.99 12.17
CA LEU A 61 -13.42 17.93 13.38
C LEU A 61 -12.91 19.34 13.77
N PRO A 62 -12.87 19.64 15.08
CA PRO A 62 -12.53 20.98 15.57
C PRO A 62 -11.04 21.34 15.42
N SER A 63 -10.18 20.35 15.16
CA SER A 63 -8.74 20.52 15.02
C SER A 63 -8.15 19.55 14.01
N GLU A 64 -7.01 19.94 13.44
CA GLU A 64 -6.18 19.03 12.65
C GLU A 64 -5.56 17.97 13.58
N LEU A 65 -5.85 16.69 13.36
CA LEU A 65 -5.32 15.59 14.20
C LEU A 65 -3.97 15.04 13.71
N ILE A 66 -3.63 15.27 12.44
CA ILE A 66 -2.40 14.77 11.82
C ILE A 66 -1.80 15.93 11.01
N PRO A 67 -0.62 16.45 11.40
CA PRO A 67 0.09 17.47 10.65
C PRO A 67 0.32 17.08 9.19
N ALA A 68 0.22 18.05 8.28
CA ALA A 68 0.30 17.82 6.83
C ALA A 68 1.53 17.01 6.37
N ALA A 69 2.71 17.25 6.95
CA ALA A 69 3.93 16.52 6.62
C ALA A 69 3.83 15.02 6.96
N PHE A 70 3.20 14.69 8.10
CA PHE A 70 2.99 13.29 8.47
C PHE A 70 1.89 12.64 7.64
N LEU A 71 0.85 13.38 7.28
CA LEU A 71 -0.20 12.89 6.40
C LEU A 71 0.36 12.53 5.02
N HIS A 72 1.24 13.38 4.49
CA HIS A 72 1.96 13.15 3.25
C HIS A 72 2.85 11.89 3.34
N LYS A 73 3.61 11.75 4.42
CA LYS A 73 4.42 10.55 4.70
C LYS A 73 3.59 9.26 4.74
N LEU A 74 2.44 9.27 5.43
CA LEU A 74 1.53 8.13 5.51
C LEU A 74 0.92 7.79 4.15
N ALA A 75 0.54 8.81 3.38
CA ALA A 75 0.03 8.63 2.03
C ALA A 75 1.09 8.01 1.11
N TYR A 76 2.33 8.47 1.16
CA TYR A 76 3.44 7.87 0.41
C TYR A 76 3.63 6.39 0.76
N TYR A 77 3.75 6.08 2.06
CA TYR A 77 3.98 4.70 2.50
C TYR A 77 2.75 3.78 2.39
N SER A 78 1.58 4.29 2.03
CA SER A 78 0.41 3.48 1.69
C SER A 78 0.49 2.84 0.30
N GLY A 79 1.46 3.23 -0.53
CA GLY A 79 1.51 2.77 -1.92
C GLY A 79 0.37 3.30 -2.80
N GLY A 80 -0.31 4.38 -2.37
CA GLY A 80 -1.46 4.93 -3.08
C GLY A 80 -2.73 4.09 -2.94
N ARG A 81 -2.72 3.12 -2.02
CA ARG A 81 -3.86 2.27 -1.69
C ARG A 81 -4.69 2.97 -0.61
N LEU A 82 -5.85 3.50 -0.99
CA LEU A 82 -6.74 4.19 -0.04
C LEU A 82 -7.11 3.32 1.18
N ARG A 83 -7.29 2.01 0.99
CA ARG A 83 -7.54 1.08 2.10
C ARG A 83 -6.37 1.06 3.10
N GLU A 84 -5.15 1.03 2.58
CA GLU A 84 -3.95 0.97 3.40
C GLU A 84 -3.66 2.32 4.07
N PHE A 85 -3.87 3.42 3.34
CA PHE A 85 -3.79 4.76 3.89
C PHE A 85 -4.74 4.96 5.09
N VAL A 86 -6.01 4.55 4.95
CA VAL A 86 -6.98 4.61 6.04
C VAL A 86 -6.59 3.68 7.19
N ARG A 87 -6.02 2.51 6.91
CA ARG A 87 -5.48 1.62 7.94
C ARG A 87 -4.39 2.34 8.74
N LEU A 88 -3.37 2.87 8.07
CA LEU A 88 -2.28 3.62 8.71
C LEU A 88 -2.80 4.79 9.56
N VAL A 89 -3.75 5.59 9.04
CA VAL A 89 -4.38 6.68 9.79
C VAL A 89 -5.07 6.18 11.07
N ARG A 90 -5.79 5.05 10.99
CA ARG A 90 -6.47 4.46 12.15
C ARG A 90 -5.50 3.92 13.19
N GLU A 91 -4.39 3.33 12.77
CA GLU A 91 -3.36 2.78 13.66
C GLU A 91 -2.67 3.87 14.51
N LEU A 92 -2.72 5.14 14.12
CA LEU A 92 -2.19 6.25 14.94
C LEU A 92 -3.03 6.49 16.20
N ALA A 93 -4.33 6.18 16.17
CA ALA A 93 -5.27 6.61 17.19
C ALA A 93 -4.96 6.01 18.57
N GLY A 94 -4.58 4.73 18.63
CA GLY A 94 -4.23 4.06 19.88
C GLY A 94 -3.02 4.70 20.58
N PRO A 95 -1.82 4.68 19.96
CA PRO A 95 -0.63 5.27 20.55
C PRO A 95 -0.75 6.78 20.84
N ALA A 96 -1.46 7.53 19.99
CA ALA A 96 -1.72 8.95 20.24
C ALA A 96 -2.61 9.17 21.47
N TRP A 97 -3.65 8.34 21.63
CA TRP A 97 -4.55 8.37 22.78
C TRP A 97 -3.81 8.01 24.07
N ASP A 98 -3.04 6.92 24.07
CA ASP A 98 -2.27 6.47 25.24
C ASP A 98 -1.28 7.53 25.73
N ARG A 99 -0.77 8.35 24.81
CA ARG A 99 0.16 9.45 25.08
C ARG A 99 -0.52 10.80 25.29
N SER A 100 -1.85 10.86 25.24
CA SER A 100 -2.65 12.09 25.36
C SER A 100 -2.22 13.18 24.37
N LEU A 101 -1.84 12.80 23.16
CA LEU A 101 -1.37 13.74 22.15
C LEU A 101 -2.57 14.44 21.48
N PRO A 102 -2.57 15.78 21.39
CA PRO A 102 -3.60 16.50 20.65
C PRO A 102 -3.49 16.32 19.13
N GLN A 103 -2.29 15.96 18.64
CA GLN A 103 -1.97 15.68 17.25
C GLN A 103 -0.95 14.55 17.18
N ALA A 104 -0.99 13.75 16.11
CA ALA A 104 0.03 12.73 15.88
C ALA A 104 1.41 13.38 15.74
N ASP A 105 2.38 12.87 16.50
CA ASP A 105 3.78 13.29 16.41
C ASP A 105 4.60 12.33 15.54
N GLU A 106 5.85 12.70 15.30
CA GLU A 106 6.75 11.91 14.47
C GLU A 106 6.96 10.49 15.02
N GLN A 107 7.02 10.33 16.34
CA GLN A 107 7.25 9.05 16.96
C GLN A 107 6.09 8.08 16.70
N VAL A 108 4.84 8.51 16.91
CA VAL A 108 3.66 7.66 16.61
C VAL A 108 3.65 7.29 15.12
N VAL A 109 3.88 8.27 14.24
CA VAL A 109 3.85 8.07 12.79
C VAL A 109 4.91 7.07 12.34
N ASN A 110 6.15 7.21 12.83
CA ASN A 110 7.25 6.29 12.50
C ASN A 110 6.97 4.88 13.02
N GLN A 111 6.48 4.75 14.26
CA GLN A 111 6.13 3.44 14.83
C GLN A 111 5.05 2.72 14.00
N THR A 112 4.01 3.44 13.56
CA THR A 112 2.96 2.88 12.71
C THR A 112 3.50 2.44 11.35
N ILE A 113 4.35 3.26 10.71
CA ILE A 113 4.99 2.91 9.43
C ILE A 113 5.91 1.70 9.59
N ASP A 114 6.70 1.64 10.67
CA ASP A 114 7.62 0.54 10.92
C ASP A 114 6.88 -0.77 11.20
N ARG A 115 5.75 -0.74 11.90
CA ARG A 115 4.90 -1.92 12.08
C ARG A 115 4.36 -2.43 10.74
N MET A 116 3.86 -1.54 9.90
CA MET A 116 3.37 -1.92 8.56
C MET A 116 4.50 -2.46 7.67
N ARG A 117 5.70 -1.87 7.79
CA ARG A 117 6.90 -2.36 7.12
C ARG A 117 7.22 -3.79 7.57
N GLU A 118 7.21 -4.07 8.87
CA GLU A 118 7.48 -5.42 9.40
C GLU A 118 6.48 -6.46 8.88
N GLU A 119 5.20 -6.10 8.82
CA GLU A 119 4.17 -6.96 8.20
C GLU A 119 4.42 -7.19 6.71
N THR A 120 4.80 -6.14 5.98
CA THR A 120 5.14 -6.23 4.54
C THR A 120 6.40 -7.05 4.29
N GLU A 121 7.34 -7.03 5.24
CA GLU A 121 8.59 -7.80 5.16
C GLU A 121 8.43 -9.26 5.60
N ALA A 122 7.38 -9.58 6.34
CA ALA A 122 7.13 -10.92 6.85
C ALA A 122 6.96 -11.90 5.69
N GLY A 123 7.79 -12.96 5.67
CA GLY A 123 7.76 -13.97 4.62
C GLY A 123 8.56 -13.62 3.35
N LEU A 124 9.21 -12.46 3.28
CA LEU A 124 10.12 -12.16 2.16
C LEU A 124 11.30 -13.14 2.14
N THR A 125 11.60 -13.63 0.94
CA THR A 125 12.72 -14.54 0.69
C THR A 125 13.68 -13.88 -0.30
N LYS A 126 14.85 -14.50 -0.49
CA LYS A 126 15.79 -14.05 -1.52
C LYS A 126 15.16 -14.09 -2.92
N ALA A 127 14.25 -15.03 -3.20
CA ALA A 127 13.56 -15.13 -4.48
C ALA A 127 12.64 -13.91 -4.69
N HIS A 128 11.82 -13.56 -3.69
CA HIS A 128 11.00 -12.34 -3.72
C HIS A 128 11.85 -11.08 -4.00
N LEU A 129 12.97 -10.92 -3.29
CA LEU A 129 13.84 -9.76 -3.47
C LEU A 129 14.50 -9.71 -4.86
N ASN A 130 14.76 -10.85 -5.49
CA ASN A 130 15.31 -10.87 -6.84
C ASN A 130 14.27 -10.38 -7.87
N VAL A 131 13.02 -10.83 -7.76
CA VAL A 131 11.92 -10.35 -8.61
C VAL A 131 11.73 -8.84 -8.45
N LEU A 132 11.71 -8.33 -7.22
CA LEU A 132 11.55 -6.89 -6.99
C LEU A 132 12.72 -6.05 -7.56
N ARG A 133 13.95 -6.57 -7.50
CA ARG A 133 15.12 -5.90 -8.10
C ARG A 133 15.09 -5.92 -9.62
N GLU A 134 14.60 -7.01 -10.20
CA GLU A 134 14.37 -7.10 -11.65
C GLU A 134 13.33 -6.08 -12.08
N LEU A 135 12.20 -6.02 -11.38
CA LEU A 135 11.15 -5.04 -11.64
C LEU A 135 11.63 -3.59 -11.52
N LEU A 136 12.52 -3.28 -10.56
CA LEU A 136 13.09 -1.93 -10.44
C LEU A 136 13.96 -1.50 -11.64
N ARG A 137 14.51 -2.46 -12.39
CA ARG A 137 15.31 -2.17 -13.58
C ARG A 137 14.41 -1.85 -14.78
N ASP A 138 13.25 -2.52 -14.86
CA ASP A 138 12.25 -2.27 -15.88
C ASP A 138 10.83 -2.24 -15.29
N PRO A 139 10.39 -1.07 -14.79
CA PRO A 139 9.05 -0.92 -14.20
C PRO A 139 7.90 -1.05 -15.21
N SER A 140 8.19 -1.10 -16.52
CA SER A 140 7.16 -1.10 -17.56
C SER A 140 6.57 -2.49 -17.81
N GLU A 141 7.28 -3.54 -17.41
CA GLU A 141 6.87 -4.93 -17.61
C GLU A 141 7.02 -5.73 -16.32
N LEU A 142 6.11 -6.68 -16.10
CA LEU A 142 6.27 -7.63 -15.00
C LEU A 142 7.33 -8.67 -15.35
N PRO A 143 8.26 -9.01 -14.43
CA PRO A 143 9.17 -10.13 -14.62
C PRO A 143 8.43 -11.43 -14.94
N ASN A 144 8.95 -12.24 -15.85
CA ASN A 144 8.39 -13.57 -16.12
C ASN A 144 8.80 -14.55 -15.01
N ASN A 145 8.06 -14.53 -13.89
CA ASN A 145 8.35 -15.32 -12.70
C ASN A 145 7.07 -15.76 -11.99
N ASP A 146 7.03 -17.03 -11.56
CA ASP A 146 5.84 -17.63 -10.91
C ASP A 146 5.44 -16.92 -9.59
N LEU A 147 6.35 -16.18 -8.95
CA LEU A 147 6.06 -15.43 -7.72
C LEU A 147 5.27 -14.13 -7.97
N VAL A 148 5.17 -13.65 -9.22
CA VAL A 148 4.57 -12.34 -9.51
C VAL A 148 3.10 -12.26 -9.10
N GLU A 149 2.33 -13.32 -9.34
CA GLU A 149 0.90 -13.36 -8.97
C GLU A 149 0.73 -13.22 -7.45
N GLU A 150 1.45 -14.02 -6.67
CA GLU A 150 1.48 -13.92 -5.21
C GLU A 150 1.90 -12.52 -4.74
N MET A 151 2.94 -11.94 -5.36
CA MET A 151 3.47 -10.63 -4.97
C MET A 151 2.51 -9.48 -5.29
N LEU A 152 1.66 -9.61 -6.32
CA LEU A 152 0.57 -8.69 -6.59
C LEU A 152 -0.55 -8.83 -5.54
N ASP A 153 -0.94 -10.06 -5.20
CA ASP A 153 -1.97 -10.34 -4.21
C ASP A 153 -1.57 -9.85 -2.81
N LEU A 154 -0.32 -10.11 -2.40
CA LEU A 154 0.27 -9.61 -1.16
C LEU A 154 0.62 -8.11 -1.22
N CYS A 155 0.43 -7.47 -2.39
CA CYS A 155 0.71 -6.05 -2.63
C CYS A 155 2.17 -5.66 -2.36
N LEU A 156 3.10 -6.59 -2.56
CA LEU A 156 4.54 -6.35 -2.61
C LEU A 156 4.93 -5.65 -3.91
N ILE A 157 4.20 -5.93 -4.99
CA ILE A 157 4.22 -5.21 -6.27
C ILE A 157 2.92 -4.42 -6.39
N LEU A 158 3.03 -3.16 -6.80
CA LEU A 158 1.90 -2.25 -6.96
C LEU A 158 1.75 -1.86 -8.43
N PRO A 159 0.61 -2.21 -9.07
CA PRO A 159 0.26 -1.65 -10.37
C PRO A 159 -0.20 -0.20 -10.22
N TYR A 160 0.30 0.67 -11.07
CA TYR A 160 -0.08 2.08 -11.17
C TYR A 160 -0.59 2.38 -12.57
N PRO A 161 -1.91 2.47 -12.79
CA PRO A 161 -2.45 2.88 -14.07
C PRO A 161 -2.38 4.40 -14.19
N ASN A 162 -1.47 4.90 -15.04
CA ASN A 162 -1.44 6.31 -15.43
C ASN A 162 -1.07 6.41 -16.91
N GLU A 163 -2.09 6.56 -17.77
CA GLU A 163 -2.01 6.49 -19.24
C GLU A 163 -1.56 5.12 -19.80
N SER A 164 -0.58 4.48 -19.16
CA SER A 164 -0.18 3.09 -19.32
C SER A 164 0.08 2.47 -17.95
N GLU A 165 -0.15 1.18 -17.80
CA GLU A 165 0.13 0.47 -16.55
C GLU A 165 1.64 0.28 -16.40
N TRP A 166 2.13 0.52 -15.19
CA TRP A 166 3.51 0.27 -14.78
C TRP A 166 3.51 -0.21 -13.34
N TYR A 167 4.61 -0.83 -12.92
CA TYR A 167 4.66 -1.57 -11.67
C TYR A 167 5.88 -1.16 -10.86
N LEU A 168 5.71 -1.06 -9.54
CA LEU A 168 6.84 -0.86 -8.64
C LEU A 168 6.72 -1.74 -7.41
N PRO A 169 7.84 -2.04 -6.74
CA PRO A 169 7.79 -2.50 -5.35
C PRO A 169 7.02 -1.52 -4.47
N HIS A 170 6.39 -2.04 -3.43
CA HIS A 170 5.74 -1.23 -2.41
C HIS A 170 6.74 -0.22 -1.79
N PRO A 171 6.38 1.06 -1.55
CA PRO A 171 7.31 2.06 -1.01
C PRO A 171 7.98 1.70 0.33
N LEU A 172 7.31 0.91 1.17
CA LEU A 172 7.88 0.35 2.40
C LEU A 172 9.10 -0.56 2.12
N LEU A 173 9.10 -1.28 1.00
CA LEU A 173 10.22 -2.13 0.58
C LEU A 173 11.38 -1.28 0.05
N LEU A 174 11.09 -0.19 -0.66
CA LEU A 174 12.10 0.79 -1.10
C LEU A 174 12.82 1.45 0.08
N LYS A 175 12.11 1.69 1.18
CA LYS A 175 12.67 2.24 2.42
C LYS A 175 13.70 1.30 3.07
N ALA A 176 13.52 -0.03 2.98
CA ALA A 176 14.22 -0.97 3.86
C ALA A 176 15.00 -2.07 3.17
N LYS A 177 14.46 -2.71 2.12
CA LYS A 177 15.06 -3.87 1.45
C LYS A 177 15.62 -3.56 0.07
N LEU A 178 15.18 -2.46 -0.52
CA LEU A 178 15.55 -2.00 -1.87
C LEU A 178 15.98 -0.51 -1.85
N PRO A 179 16.94 -0.14 -0.98
CA PRO A 179 17.40 1.24 -0.90
C PRO A 179 18.03 1.67 -2.22
N LYS A 180 18.08 3.00 -2.44
CA LYS A 180 18.70 3.61 -3.60
C LYS A 180 20.12 3.06 -3.79
N PRO A 181 20.53 2.65 -5.01
CA PRO A 181 21.92 2.34 -5.30
C PRO A 181 22.80 3.55 -4.94
N GLY A 182 23.89 3.30 -4.21
CA GLY A 182 24.87 4.33 -3.83
C GLY A 182 25.69 4.83 -5.01
#